data_AF-A0A7S0N6P1-F1
#
_entry.id   AF-A0A7S0N6P1-F1
#
_cell.length_a   1.000
_cell.length_b   1.000
_cell.length_c   1.000
_cell.angle_alpha   90.00
_cell.angle_beta   90.00
_cell.angle_gamma   90.00
#
_symmetry.space_group_name_H-M   'P 1'
#
loop_
_entity.id
_entity.type
_entity.pdbx_description
1 polymer ?
#
loop_
_entity_poly.entity_id
_entity_poly.type
_entity_poly.pdbx_seq_one_letter_code
_entity_poly.pdbx_strand_id
1 'polypeptide(L)'
;VPEGGPAAAAPAAAPAAPTNPLLDFDNPNYAQPETKNEIKAALKDLQKVFREYVAEQSAVQEQFEALKRENEQLRIKCDRATAEAEITAGALRVAEEAHYKDLDALEAQLDAAMRERVSLRENNLEMASAEKQLQELYLEMKDRHGKPQPSEEELESERRELQQMSPLHILGLLRANLVTLRDFKVSTEGEFAKVEARRKAQDSAKVAELKAEIADLKEELTEAEMRVGEARGKQINAEQRQQWCLTESRQMVSDANDEKIKMAKLINTLERELREATSALELATTEGKARDANVLKVLELEVTRERDLGRSRAEMKKHLVENQKLAQQVHSLGAVNIALAHHKRDALAALNTQVERGKRLEHAAKRCARVEQHCAYLQHDLAEKTRILLMAKQAGVPIQKMLDDERVTSGLTLQPLSLHLDPPSFLRASSAPPGGRGGGGG
;
A
#
# COMPACT_ATOMS: atom_id res chain seq x y z
N VAL A 1 -11.81 13.13 -38.46
CA VAL A 1 -10.57 13.22 -39.24
C VAL A 1 -9.58 14.08 -38.46
N PRO A 2 -8.36 13.64 -38.12
CA PRO A 2 -7.75 12.30 -38.30
C PRO A 2 -7.89 11.47 -37.00
N GLU A 3 -8.27 10.19 -37.01
CA GLU A 3 -7.54 9.00 -37.50
C GLU A 3 -6.19 8.76 -36.80
N GLY A 4 -6.27 8.25 -35.58
CA GLY A 4 -5.17 7.54 -34.90
C GLY A 4 -5.66 6.13 -34.56
N GLY A 5 -5.58 5.22 -35.53
CA GLY A 5 -5.94 3.81 -35.33
C GLY A 5 -4.97 3.12 -34.36
N PRO A 6 -5.45 2.31 -33.40
CA PRO A 6 -4.56 1.44 -32.66
C PRO A 6 -4.08 0.35 -33.61
N ALA A 7 -2.76 0.27 -33.78
CA ALA A 7 -2.09 -0.79 -34.52
C ALA A 7 -2.57 -2.15 -33.98
N ALA A 8 -3.21 -2.94 -34.85
CA ALA A 8 -3.53 -4.32 -34.59
C ALA A 8 -2.21 -5.08 -34.33
N ALA A 9 -1.96 -5.40 -33.07
CA ALA A 9 -0.92 -6.32 -32.69
C ALA A 9 -1.26 -7.68 -33.32
N ALA A 10 -0.40 -8.13 -34.23
CA ALA A 10 -0.43 -9.48 -34.78
C ALA A 10 -0.53 -10.50 -33.64
N PRO A 11 -1.28 -11.61 -33.81
CA PRO A 11 -1.32 -12.66 -32.82
C PRO A 11 0.10 -13.23 -32.69
N ALA A 12 0.74 -12.96 -31.55
CA ALA A 12 1.99 -13.60 -31.19
C ALA A 12 1.76 -15.10 -31.23
N ALA A 13 2.56 -15.78 -32.05
CA ALA A 13 2.54 -17.22 -32.22
C ALA A 13 2.54 -17.90 -30.85
N ALA A 14 1.55 -18.78 -30.63
CA ALA A 14 1.52 -19.65 -29.47
C ALA A 14 2.88 -20.37 -29.36
N PRO A 15 3.51 -20.41 -28.18
CA PRO A 15 4.72 -21.20 -28.01
C PRO A 15 4.35 -22.65 -28.30
N ALA A 16 5.06 -23.23 -29.26
CA ALA A 16 4.94 -24.63 -29.62
C ALA A 16 4.99 -25.48 -28.35
N ALA A 17 4.00 -26.37 -28.22
CA ALA A 17 3.95 -27.35 -27.16
C ALA A 17 5.32 -28.05 -27.06
N PRO A 18 5.91 -28.18 -25.85
CA PRO A 18 7.12 -28.96 -25.69
C PRO A 18 6.81 -30.38 -26.17
N THR A 19 7.42 -30.76 -27.28
CA THR A 19 7.46 -32.14 -27.75
C THR A 19 8.01 -32.98 -26.62
N ASN A 20 7.12 -33.73 -25.96
CA ASN A 20 7.48 -34.76 -25.00
C ASN A 20 8.59 -35.62 -25.63
N PRO A 21 9.77 -35.75 -24.99
CA PRO A 21 10.68 -36.78 -25.41
C PRO A 21 9.97 -38.11 -25.20
N LEU A 22 9.82 -38.82 -26.32
CA LEU A 22 9.49 -40.22 -26.44
C LEU A 22 9.93 -40.99 -25.18
N LEU A 23 8.97 -41.37 -24.34
CA LEU A 23 9.17 -42.38 -23.31
C LEU A 23 9.13 -43.75 -24.01
N ASP A 24 10.19 -44.05 -24.76
CA ASP A 24 10.45 -45.38 -25.31
C ASP A 24 10.79 -46.32 -24.14
N PHE A 25 9.78 -47.03 -23.64
CA PHE A 25 9.92 -48.03 -22.57
C PHE A 25 9.79 -49.48 -23.05
N ASP A 26 10.01 -49.73 -24.34
CA ASP A 26 10.14 -51.09 -24.88
C ASP A 26 11.53 -51.70 -24.63
N ASN A 27 12.14 -51.41 -23.48
CA ASN A 27 13.35 -52.11 -23.03
C ASN A 27 12.93 -53.29 -22.12
N PRO A 28 13.06 -54.57 -22.55
CA PRO A 28 12.37 -55.66 -21.87
C PRO A 28 12.98 -56.06 -20.51
N ASN A 29 14.17 -55.58 -20.14
CA ASN A 29 15.06 -56.43 -19.34
C ASN A 29 15.28 -56.07 -17.85
N TYR A 30 14.57 -55.12 -17.24
CA TYR A 30 14.68 -54.88 -15.79
C TYR A 30 13.38 -54.33 -15.18
N ALA A 31 12.39 -55.19 -14.96
CA ALA A 31 11.31 -55.00 -13.98
C ALA A 31 10.42 -56.24 -13.95
N GLN A 32 10.08 -56.74 -12.77
CA GLN A 32 9.10 -57.83 -12.60
C GLN A 32 7.75 -57.42 -13.23
N PRO A 33 6.98 -58.35 -13.83
CA PRO A 33 5.73 -58.03 -14.54
C PRO A 33 4.69 -57.28 -13.69
N GLU A 34 4.69 -57.50 -12.37
CA GLU A 34 3.84 -56.77 -11.41
C GLU A 34 4.18 -55.28 -11.36
N THR A 35 5.47 -54.94 -11.23
CA THR A 35 5.94 -53.54 -11.22
C THR A 35 5.67 -52.78 -12.54
N LYS A 36 5.64 -53.46 -13.69
CA LYS A 36 5.29 -52.81 -14.98
C LYS A 36 3.81 -52.43 -15.04
N ASN A 37 2.92 -53.23 -14.45
CA ASN A 37 1.49 -52.94 -14.40
C ASN A 37 1.19 -51.81 -13.40
N GLU A 38 1.88 -51.79 -12.26
CA GLU A 38 1.80 -50.71 -11.27
C GLU A 38 2.28 -49.37 -11.86
N ILE A 39 3.41 -49.37 -12.58
CA ILE A 39 3.92 -48.16 -13.26
C ILE A 39 2.93 -47.66 -14.31
N LYS A 40 2.31 -48.55 -15.10
CA LYS A 40 1.28 -48.17 -16.09
C LYS A 40 0.01 -47.61 -15.44
N ALA A 41 -0.40 -48.15 -14.29
CA ALA A 41 -1.53 -47.62 -13.53
C ALA A 41 -1.23 -46.23 -12.97
N ALA A 42 -0.07 -46.06 -12.32
CA ALA A 42 0.39 -44.76 -11.80
C ALA A 42 0.52 -43.70 -12.91
N LEU A 43 0.95 -44.08 -14.11
CA LEU A 43 1.02 -43.19 -15.27
C LEU A 43 -0.36 -42.76 -15.78
N LYS A 44 -1.35 -43.65 -15.77
CA LYS A 44 -2.73 -43.30 -16.10
C LYS A 44 -3.34 -42.33 -15.09
N ASP A 45 -3.08 -42.56 -13.80
CA ASP A 45 -3.55 -41.68 -12.74
C ASP A 45 -2.88 -40.30 -12.83
N LEU A 46 -1.57 -40.25 -13.07
CA LEU A 46 -0.84 -38.99 -13.31
C LEU A 46 -1.38 -38.24 -14.54
N GLN A 47 -1.67 -38.96 -15.64
CA GLN A 47 -2.27 -38.37 -16.84
C GLN A 47 -3.69 -37.86 -16.61
N LYS A 48 -4.45 -38.50 -15.70
CA LYS A 48 -5.78 -38.05 -15.31
C LYS A 48 -5.70 -36.76 -14.49
N VAL A 49 -4.83 -36.74 -13.47
CA VAL A 49 -4.58 -35.54 -12.65
C VAL A 49 -4.07 -34.38 -13.51
N PHE A 50 -3.19 -34.63 -14.48
CA PHE A 50 -2.71 -33.58 -15.37
C PHE A 50 -3.84 -33.00 -16.25
N ARG A 51 -4.75 -33.85 -16.75
CA ARG A 51 -5.92 -33.37 -17.51
C ARG A 51 -6.88 -32.57 -16.64
N GLU A 52 -7.13 -33.01 -15.41
CA GLU A 52 -7.95 -32.30 -14.43
C GLU A 52 -7.32 -30.93 -14.10
N TYR A 53 -6.02 -30.88 -13.84
CA TYR A 53 -5.29 -29.63 -13.58
C TYR A 53 -5.36 -28.66 -14.76
N VAL A 54 -5.16 -29.13 -16.00
CA VAL A 54 -5.28 -28.28 -17.20
C VAL A 54 -6.71 -27.76 -17.38
N ALA A 55 -7.72 -28.58 -17.10
CA ALA A 55 -9.12 -28.17 -17.16
C ALA A 55 -9.48 -27.13 -16.06
N GLU A 56 -8.97 -27.31 -14.84
CA GLU A 56 -9.12 -26.33 -13.76
C GLU A 56 -8.41 -25.02 -14.10
N GLN A 57 -7.19 -25.08 -14.66
CA GLN A 57 -6.46 -23.90 -15.08
C GLN A 57 -7.20 -23.14 -16.18
N SER A 58 -7.79 -23.83 -17.17
CA SER A 58 -8.61 -23.18 -18.19
C SER A 58 -9.88 -22.55 -17.60
N ALA A 59 -10.54 -23.23 -16.66
CA ALA A 59 -11.74 -22.70 -16.00
C ALA A 59 -11.44 -21.44 -15.18
N VAL A 60 -10.32 -21.42 -14.44
CA VAL A 60 -9.87 -20.24 -13.69
C VAL A 60 -9.53 -19.09 -14.65
N GLN A 61 -8.88 -19.39 -15.78
CA GLN A 61 -8.55 -18.36 -16.79
C GLN A 61 -9.80 -17.75 -17.42
N GLU A 62 -10.80 -18.57 -17.76
CA GLU A 62 -12.09 -18.09 -18.29
C GLU A 62 -12.83 -17.22 -17.26
N GLN A 63 -12.84 -17.62 -15.99
CA GLN A 63 -13.42 -16.82 -14.90
C GLN A 63 -12.67 -15.50 -14.71
N PHE A 64 -11.35 -15.52 -14.76
CA PHE A 64 -10.52 -14.31 -14.67
C PHE A 64 -10.81 -13.34 -15.81
N GLU A 65 -10.92 -13.83 -17.05
CA GLU A 65 -11.29 -13.00 -18.19
C GLU A 65 -12.71 -12.46 -18.09
N ALA A 66 -13.67 -13.24 -17.59
CA ALA A 66 -15.04 -12.78 -17.36
C ALA A 66 -15.08 -11.65 -16.34
N LEU A 67 -14.41 -11.82 -15.18
CA LEU A 67 -14.30 -10.79 -14.15
C LEU A 67 -13.57 -9.55 -14.66
N LYS A 68 -12.54 -9.70 -15.50
CA LYS A 68 -11.84 -8.58 -16.13
C LYS A 68 -12.76 -7.76 -17.03
N ARG A 69 -13.61 -8.42 -17.84
CA ARG A 69 -14.60 -7.76 -18.69
C ARG A 69 -15.67 -7.05 -17.85
N GLU A 70 -16.13 -7.67 -16.78
CA GLU A 70 -17.10 -7.07 -15.85
C GLU A 70 -16.52 -5.83 -15.16
N ASN A 71 -15.28 -5.90 -14.69
CA ASN A 71 -14.59 -4.79 -14.05
C ASN A 71 -14.44 -3.60 -15.01
N GLU A 72 -14.07 -3.84 -16.26
CA GLU A 72 -13.98 -2.80 -17.29
C GLU A 72 -15.35 -2.17 -17.59
N GLN A 73 -16.41 -2.98 -17.67
CA GLN A 73 -17.78 -2.46 -17.85
C GLN A 73 -18.23 -1.60 -16.66
N LEU A 74 -17.93 -2.01 -15.44
CA LEU A 74 -18.24 -1.22 -14.24
C LEU A 74 -17.46 0.08 -14.21
N ARG A 75 -16.18 0.06 -14.60
CA ARG A 75 -15.36 1.26 -14.72
C ARG A 75 -15.96 2.27 -15.71
N ILE A 76 -16.34 1.82 -16.90
CA ILE A 76 -17.00 2.68 -17.91
C ILE A 76 -18.32 3.26 -17.36
N LYS A 77 -19.11 2.46 -16.64
CA LYS A 77 -20.34 2.94 -15.99
C LYS A 77 -20.06 4.00 -14.93
N CYS A 78 -19.02 3.80 -14.11
CA CYS A 78 -18.59 4.78 -13.12
C CYS A 78 -18.16 6.08 -13.79
N ASP A 79 -17.28 6.01 -14.80
CA ASP A 79 -16.79 7.20 -15.53
C ASP A 79 -17.92 7.98 -16.21
N ARG A 80 -18.93 7.27 -16.72
CA ARG A 80 -20.14 7.89 -17.28
C ARG A 80 -20.98 8.56 -16.19
N ALA A 81 -21.20 7.90 -15.06
CA ALA A 81 -21.97 8.46 -13.95
C ALA A 81 -21.28 9.69 -13.35
N THR A 82 -19.94 9.71 -13.26
CA THR A 82 -19.18 10.88 -12.82
C THR A 82 -19.29 12.04 -13.81
N ALA A 83 -19.21 11.76 -15.11
CA ALA A 83 -19.40 12.80 -16.13
C ALA A 83 -20.83 13.38 -16.12
N GLU A 84 -21.85 12.54 -15.96
CA GLU A 84 -23.24 12.99 -15.82
C GLU A 84 -23.44 13.83 -14.53
N ALA A 85 -22.80 13.45 -13.42
CA ALA A 85 -22.81 14.23 -12.18
C ALA A 85 -22.14 15.61 -12.36
N GLU A 86 -21.01 15.68 -13.04
CA GLU A 86 -20.31 16.95 -13.33
C GLU A 86 -21.15 17.87 -14.23
N ILE A 87 -21.79 17.33 -15.27
CA ILE A 87 -22.67 18.10 -16.17
C ILE A 87 -23.88 18.64 -15.39
N THR A 88 -24.53 17.81 -14.58
CA THR A 88 -25.69 18.24 -13.78
C THR A 88 -25.32 19.27 -12.71
N ALA A 89 -24.17 19.11 -12.05
CA ALA A 89 -23.65 20.10 -11.11
C ALA A 89 -23.33 21.44 -11.81
N GLY A 90 -22.72 21.39 -13.00
CA GLY A 90 -22.49 22.58 -13.81
C GLY A 90 -23.78 23.28 -14.22
N ALA A 91 -24.78 22.53 -14.67
CA ALA A 91 -26.09 23.07 -15.05
C ALA A 91 -26.83 23.70 -13.85
N LEU A 92 -26.78 23.06 -12.67
CA LEU A 92 -27.34 23.60 -11.44
C LEU A 92 -26.69 24.93 -11.06
N ARG A 93 -25.37 25.01 -11.12
CA ARG A 93 -24.65 26.26 -10.81
C ARG A 93 -25.03 27.39 -11.77
N VAL A 94 -25.17 27.11 -13.07
CA VAL A 94 -25.61 28.12 -14.06
C VAL A 94 -27.05 28.57 -13.77
N ALA A 95 -27.94 27.65 -13.37
CA ALA A 95 -29.30 27.98 -12.99
C ALA A 95 -29.36 28.83 -11.71
N GLU A 96 -28.55 28.50 -10.69
CA GLU A 96 -28.40 29.30 -9.48
C GLU A 96 -27.91 30.71 -9.79
N GLU A 97 -26.86 30.85 -10.61
CA GLU A 97 -26.34 32.15 -11.05
C GLU A 97 -27.39 32.96 -11.84
N ALA A 98 -28.27 32.32 -12.62
CA ALA A 98 -29.38 32.98 -13.29
C ALA A 98 -30.46 33.44 -12.30
N HIS A 99 -30.84 32.59 -11.34
CA HIS A 99 -31.81 32.94 -10.30
C HIS A 99 -31.34 34.08 -9.40
N TYR A 100 -30.04 34.13 -9.06
CA TYR A 100 -29.49 35.27 -8.32
C TYR A 100 -29.65 36.59 -9.09
N LYS A 101 -29.38 36.59 -10.40
CA LYS A 101 -29.59 37.79 -11.24
C LYS A 101 -31.06 38.19 -11.34
N ASP A 102 -31.97 37.22 -11.41
CA ASP A 102 -33.40 37.49 -11.43
C ASP A 102 -33.87 38.07 -10.08
N LEU A 103 -33.36 37.56 -8.96
CA LEU A 103 -33.64 38.10 -7.63
C LEU A 103 -33.11 39.52 -7.49
N ASP A 104 -31.86 39.79 -7.88
CA ASP A 104 -31.29 41.15 -7.87
C ASP A 104 -32.13 42.12 -8.73
N ALA A 105 -32.61 41.67 -9.88
CA ALA A 105 -33.46 42.48 -10.75
C ALA A 105 -34.84 42.76 -10.12
N LEU A 106 -35.44 41.76 -9.46
CA LEU A 106 -36.71 41.92 -8.74
C LEU A 106 -36.58 42.81 -7.52
N GLU A 107 -35.48 42.70 -6.76
CA GLU A 107 -35.18 43.59 -5.64
C GLU A 107 -35.01 45.04 -6.12
N ALA A 108 -34.29 45.27 -7.23
CA ALA A 108 -34.16 46.59 -7.82
C ALA A 108 -35.50 47.18 -8.29
N GLN A 109 -36.40 46.35 -8.83
CA GLN A 109 -37.76 46.76 -9.21
C GLN A 109 -38.61 47.10 -7.97
N LEU A 110 -38.52 46.30 -6.91
CA LEU A 110 -39.23 46.55 -5.66
C LEU A 110 -38.77 47.87 -5.03
N ASP A 111 -37.47 48.12 -5.00
CA ASP A 111 -36.91 49.38 -4.51
C ASP A 111 -37.37 50.58 -5.34
N ALA A 112 -37.40 50.45 -6.66
CA ALA A 112 -37.92 51.51 -7.54
C ALA A 112 -39.40 51.80 -7.25
N ALA A 113 -40.22 50.75 -7.13
CA ALA A 113 -41.64 50.88 -6.80
C ALA A 113 -41.87 51.47 -5.40
N MET A 114 -41.02 51.13 -4.42
CA MET A 114 -41.09 51.70 -3.08
C MET A 114 -40.74 53.19 -3.07
N ARG A 115 -39.71 53.61 -3.82
CA ARG A 115 -39.39 55.03 -3.99
C ARG A 115 -40.52 55.80 -4.67
N GLU A 116 -41.10 55.25 -5.73
CA GLU A 116 -42.24 55.84 -6.42
C GLU A 116 -43.44 55.99 -5.47
N ARG A 117 -43.74 54.98 -4.67
CA ARG A 117 -44.81 55.02 -3.67
C ARG A 117 -44.57 56.09 -2.61
N VAL A 118 -43.33 56.30 -2.16
CA VAL A 118 -42.99 57.38 -1.22
C VAL A 118 -43.23 58.74 -1.87
N SER A 119 -42.74 58.95 -3.10
CA SER A 119 -42.96 60.19 -3.83
C SER A 119 -44.45 60.49 -4.07
N LEU A 120 -45.25 59.48 -4.46
CA LEU A 120 -46.69 59.64 -4.61
C LEU A 120 -47.40 59.95 -3.30
N ARG A 121 -46.90 59.45 -2.16
CA ARG A 121 -47.45 59.80 -0.84
C ARG A 121 -47.12 61.23 -0.46
N GLU A 122 -45.89 61.69 -0.70
CA GLU A 122 -45.48 63.08 -0.48
C GLU A 122 -46.34 64.02 -1.32
N ASN A 123 -46.49 63.75 -2.61
CA ASN A 123 -47.36 64.54 -3.51
C ASN A 123 -48.82 64.56 -3.03
N ASN A 124 -49.36 63.43 -2.56
CA ASN A 124 -50.72 63.39 -2.01
C ASN A 124 -50.85 64.21 -0.71
N LEU A 125 -49.84 64.22 0.16
CA LEU A 125 -49.81 65.06 1.36
C LEU A 125 -49.73 66.54 1.01
N GLU A 126 -48.91 66.90 0.03
CA GLU A 126 -48.83 68.27 -0.49
C GLU A 126 -50.16 68.73 -1.09
N MET A 127 -50.81 67.88 -1.91
CA MET A 127 -52.14 68.16 -2.45
C MET A 127 -53.18 68.33 -1.34
N ALA A 128 -53.21 67.45 -0.34
CA ALA A 128 -54.13 67.57 0.79
C ALA A 128 -53.91 68.86 1.60
N SER A 129 -52.66 69.28 1.77
CA SER A 129 -52.34 70.58 2.38
C SER A 129 -52.82 71.75 1.54
N ALA A 130 -52.62 71.70 0.22
CA ALA A 130 -53.07 72.74 -0.70
C ALA A 130 -54.61 72.83 -0.75
N GLU A 131 -55.31 71.71 -0.74
CA GLU A 131 -56.77 71.66 -0.65
C GLU A 131 -57.28 72.30 0.65
N LYS A 132 -56.64 72.00 1.78
CA LYS A 132 -56.99 72.62 3.07
C LYS A 132 -56.77 74.13 3.05
N GLN A 133 -55.65 74.60 2.51
CA GLN A 133 -55.36 76.03 2.36
C GLN A 133 -56.39 76.73 1.47
N LEU A 134 -56.84 76.09 0.38
CA LEU A 134 -57.89 76.62 -0.48
C LEU A 134 -59.24 76.72 0.24
N GLN A 135 -59.59 75.72 1.04
CA GLN A 135 -60.81 75.75 1.86
C GLN A 135 -60.76 76.87 2.90
N GLU A 136 -59.64 77.03 3.60
CA GLU A 136 -59.40 78.11 4.56
C GLU A 136 -59.50 79.48 3.90
N LEU A 137 -58.80 79.70 2.78
CA LEU A 137 -58.85 80.95 2.03
C LEU A 137 -60.26 81.28 1.54
N TYR A 138 -61.04 80.29 1.07
CA TYR A 138 -62.43 80.53 0.68
C TYR A 138 -63.29 80.99 1.85
N LEU A 139 -63.14 80.39 3.03
CA LEU A 139 -63.88 80.78 4.24
C LEU A 139 -63.52 82.19 4.71
N GLU A 140 -62.25 82.57 4.60
CA GLU A 140 -61.78 83.92 4.91
C GLU A 140 -62.33 84.95 3.92
N MET A 141 -62.38 84.60 2.64
CA MET A 141 -62.80 85.50 1.56
C MET A 141 -64.31 85.55 1.32
N LYS A 142 -65.10 84.66 1.95
CA LYS A 142 -66.54 84.61 1.78
C LYS A 142 -67.16 85.92 2.29
N ASP A 143 -67.85 86.63 1.40
CA ASP A 143 -68.52 87.88 1.76
C ASP A 143 -69.63 87.60 2.80
N ARG A 144 -69.48 88.21 3.97
CA ARG A 144 -70.37 88.08 5.13
C ARG A 144 -70.97 89.43 5.54
N HIS A 145 -70.90 90.44 4.68
CA HIS A 145 -71.45 91.76 4.96
C HIS A 145 -72.92 91.68 5.42
N GLY A 146 -73.18 92.20 6.62
CA GLY A 146 -74.54 92.27 7.20
C GLY A 146 -74.98 91.06 8.03
N LYS A 147 -74.12 90.04 8.22
CA LYS A 147 -74.39 88.90 9.13
C LYS A 147 -73.58 89.04 10.43
N PRO A 148 -74.09 88.55 11.58
CA PRO A 148 -73.29 88.43 12.80
C PRO A 148 -72.06 87.55 12.57
N GLN A 149 -71.02 87.76 13.37
CA GLN A 149 -69.78 86.98 13.30
C GLN A 149 -70.14 85.49 13.46
N PRO A 150 -69.74 84.63 12.51
CA PRO A 150 -70.19 83.25 12.48
C PRO A 150 -69.70 82.50 13.71
N SER A 151 -70.55 81.64 14.27
CA SER A 151 -70.15 80.78 15.37
C SER A 151 -69.12 79.74 14.89
N GLU A 152 -68.32 79.19 15.81
CA GLU A 152 -67.39 78.09 15.47
C GLU A 152 -68.14 76.89 14.86
N GLU A 153 -69.34 76.59 15.34
CA GLU A 153 -70.18 75.51 14.81
C GLU A 153 -70.59 75.77 13.34
N GLU A 154 -70.89 77.02 12.98
CA GLU A 154 -71.20 77.40 11.59
C GLU A 154 -69.96 77.27 10.69
N LEU A 155 -68.79 77.72 11.15
CA LEU A 155 -67.53 77.57 10.42
C LEU A 155 -67.16 76.10 10.21
N GLU A 156 -67.37 75.25 11.22
CA GLU A 156 -67.15 73.81 11.11
C GLU A 156 -68.11 73.14 10.12
N SER A 157 -69.38 73.57 10.10
CA SER A 157 -70.36 73.06 9.13
C SER A 157 -69.98 73.42 7.70
N GLU A 158 -69.57 74.67 7.46
CA GLU A 158 -69.11 75.14 6.15
C GLU A 158 -67.80 74.43 5.74
N ARG A 159 -66.88 74.17 6.67
CA ARG A 159 -65.68 73.35 6.42
C ARG A 159 -66.05 71.94 5.96
N ARG A 160 -67.02 71.29 6.59
CA ARG A 160 -67.48 69.95 6.20
C ARG A 160 -68.16 69.94 4.84
N GLU A 161 -68.91 70.99 4.50
CA GLU A 161 -69.48 71.15 3.16
C GLU A 161 -68.39 71.35 2.10
N LEU A 162 -67.37 72.18 2.39
CA LEU A 162 -66.25 72.42 1.49
C LEU A 162 -65.37 71.18 1.30
N GLN A 163 -65.22 70.34 2.33
CA GLN A 163 -64.56 69.04 2.21
C GLN A 163 -65.26 68.09 1.24
N GLN A 164 -66.55 68.27 0.99
CA GLN A 164 -67.32 67.45 0.03
C GLN A 164 -67.29 68.04 -1.39
N MET A 165 -66.82 69.27 -1.56
CA MET A 165 -66.71 69.92 -2.86
C MET A 165 -65.36 69.64 -3.52
N SER A 166 -65.36 69.53 -4.85
CA SER A 166 -64.11 69.47 -5.61
C SER A 166 -63.28 70.74 -5.40
N PRO A 167 -61.95 70.66 -5.20
CA PRO A 167 -61.08 71.83 -5.07
C PRO A 167 -61.18 72.82 -6.24
N LEU A 168 -61.42 72.31 -7.45
CA LEU A 168 -61.64 73.14 -8.64
C LEU A 168 -62.94 73.96 -8.54
N HIS A 169 -63.96 73.42 -7.89
CA HIS A 169 -65.20 74.14 -7.64
C HIS A 169 -64.96 75.27 -6.62
N ILE A 170 -64.22 74.99 -5.54
CA ILE A 170 -63.85 75.98 -4.53
C ILE A 170 -63.01 77.10 -5.16
N LEU A 171 -62.05 76.77 -6.02
CA LEU A 171 -61.29 77.75 -6.81
C LEU A 171 -62.18 78.62 -7.71
N GLY A 172 -63.21 78.03 -8.31
CA GLY A 172 -64.21 78.77 -9.08
C GLY A 172 -64.99 79.78 -8.25
N LEU A 173 -65.39 79.40 -7.02
CA LEU A 173 -66.07 80.27 -6.07
C LEU A 173 -65.14 81.38 -5.54
N LEU A 174 -63.90 81.03 -5.18
CA LEU A 174 -62.85 81.97 -4.80
C LEU A 174 -62.60 83.02 -5.88
N ARG A 175 -62.50 82.57 -7.14
CA ARG A 175 -62.32 83.47 -8.28
C ARG A 175 -63.50 84.43 -8.41
N ALA A 176 -64.73 83.97 -8.24
CA ALA A 176 -65.90 84.83 -8.27
C ALA A 176 -65.85 85.88 -7.15
N ASN A 177 -65.52 85.46 -5.91
CA ASN A 177 -65.36 86.36 -4.76
C ASN A 177 -64.23 87.39 -4.97
N LEU A 178 -63.11 86.99 -5.57
CA LEU A 178 -62.00 87.89 -5.89
C LEU A 178 -62.39 88.91 -6.97
N VAL A 179 -63.18 88.52 -7.96
CA VAL A 179 -63.67 89.42 -9.00
C VAL A 179 -64.63 90.45 -8.41
N THR A 180 -65.59 90.02 -7.57
CA THR A 180 -66.52 90.94 -6.90
C THR A 180 -65.80 91.88 -5.95
N LEU A 181 -64.82 91.41 -5.17
CA LEU A 181 -63.97 92.24 -4.31
C LEU A 181 -63.11 93.23 -5.10
N ARG A 182 -62.59 92.82 -6.26
CA ARG A 182 -61.85 93.71 -7.16
C ARG A 182 -62.75 94.81 -7.68
N ASP A 183 -63.95 94.49 -8.15
CA ASP A 183 -64.91 95.45 -8.67
C ASP A 183 -65.40 96.40 -7.57
N PHE A 184 -65.66 95.87 -6.37
CA PHE A 184 -65.97 96.66 -5.18
C PHE A 184 -64.82 97.57 -4.77
N LYS A 185 -63.57 97.08 -4.74
CA LYS A 185 -62.39 97.89 -4.42
C LYS A 185 -62.20 99.04 -5.41
N VAL A 186 -62.32 98.78 -6.71
CA VAL A 186 -62.24 99.83 -7.75
C VAL A 186 -63.37 100.86 -7.61
N SER A 187 -64.57 100.42 -7.22
CA SER A 187 -65.72 101.33 -6.97
C SER A 187 -65.53 102.14 -5.68
N THR A 188 -64.99 101.54 -4.63
CA THR A 188 -64.90 102.15 -3.29
C THR A 188 -63.64 102.98 -3.09
N GLU A 189 -62.52 102.68 -3.75
CA GLU A 189 -61.34 103.57 -3.78
C GLU A 189 -61.67 104.93 -4.42
N GLY A 190 -62.68 104.99 -5.31
CA GLY A 190 -63.26 106.24 -5.80
C GLY A 190 -64.08 107.03 -4.77
N GLU A 191 -64.58 106.38 -3.72
CA GLU A 191 -65.44 106.98 -2.68
C GLU A 191 -64.68 107.25 -1.37
N PHE A 192 -63.66 106.47 -1.04
CA PHE A 192 -62.91 106.55 0.22
C PHE A 192 -61.85 107.65 0.29
N ALA A 193 -61.54 108.34 -0.83
CA ALA A 193 -60.73 109.57 -0.82
C ALA A 193 -61.32 110.70 0.06
N LYS A 194 -62.55 110.54 0.58
CA LYS A 194 -63.25 111.53 1.42
C LYS A 194 -63.47 111.11 2.88
N VAL A 195 -63.10 109.90 3.30
CA VAL A 195 -63.48 109.34 4.62
C VAL A 195 -62.29 109.14 5.57
N GLU A 196 -61.06 109.37 5.12
CA GLU A 196 -59.82 109.20 5.90
C GLU A 196 -59.76 110.00 7.22
N ALA A 197 -60.59 111.04 7.39
CA ALA A 197 -60.65 111.82 8.61
C ALA A 197 -61.42 111.13 9.77
N ARG A 198 -62.26 110.11 9.51
CA ARG A 198 -63.09 109.43 10.52
C ARG A 198 -62.41 108.21 11.17
N ARG A 199 -61.41 107.62 10.50
CA ARG A 199 -60.76 106.36 10.87
C ARG A 199 -59.93 106.43 12.17
N LYS A 200 -59.28 107.57 12.41
CA LYS A 200 -58.32 107.75 13.52
C LYS A 200 -58.92 107.57 14.93
N ALA A 201 -60.24 107.59 15.10
CA ALA A 201 -60.91 107.36 16.38
C ALA A 201 -61.40 105.91 16.58
N GLN A 202 -61.59 105.14 15.51
CA GLN A 202 -61.87 103.69 15.59
C GLN A 202 -60.57 102.89 15.73
N ASP A 203 -59.48 103.40 15.16
CA ASP A 203 -58.16 102.76 15.22
C ASP A 203 -57.65 102.65 16.67
N SER A 204 -58.04 103.54 17.58
CA SER A 204 -57.62 103.46 19.00
C SER A 204 -58.35 102.39 19.81
N ALA A 205 -59.61 102.08 19.47
CA ALA A 205 -60.37 100.98 20.08
C ALA A 205 -59.88 99.62 19.53
N LYS A 206 -59.64 99.55 18.21
CA LYS A 206 -59.00 98.38 17.59
C LYS A 206 -57.61 98.10 18.12
N VAL A 207 -56.82 99.12 18.45
CA VAL A 207 -55.50 98.92 19.07
C VAL A 207 -55.59 98.31 20.46
N ALA A 208 -56.66 98.53 21.23
CA ALA A 208 -56.86 97.88 22.54
C ALA A 208 -57.31 96.42 22.39
N GLU A 209 -58.21 96.14 21.45
CA GLU A 209 -58.66 94.79 21.09
C GLU A 209 -57.50 93.95 20.53
N LEU A 210 -56.74 94.50 19.59
CA LEU A 210 -55.52 93.88 19.05
C LEU A 210 -54.45 93.67 20.12
N LYS A 211 -54.39 94.50 21.18
CA LYS A 211 -53.45 94.28 22.30
C LYS A 211 -53.88 93.12 23.19
N ALA A 212 -55.18 92.90 23.36
CA ALA A 212 -55.70 91.72 24.05
C ALA A 212 -55.47 90.46 23.21
N GLU A 213 -55.77 90.53 21.92
CA GLU A 213 -55.52 89.42 20.97
C GLU A 213 -54.02 89.09 20.85
N ILE A 214 -53.13 90.09 20.88
CA ILE A 214 -51.67 89.87 20.96
C ILE A 214 -51.28 89.21 22.29
N ALA A 215 -51.99 89.46 23.39
CA ALA A 215 -51.71 88.80 24.66
C ALA A 215 -52.15 87.33 24.62
N ASP A 216 -53.34 87.06 24.08
CA ASP A 216 -53.88 85.70 23.90
C ASP A 216 -53.00 84.88 22.93
N LEU A 217 -52.63 85.47 21.78
CA LEU A 217 -51.71 84.86 20.81
C LEU A 217 -50.30 84.64 21.39
N LYS A 218 -49.86 85.45 22.36
CA LYS A 218 -48.59 85.21 23.07
C LYS A 218 -48.70 84.04 24.04
N GLU A 219 -49.84 83.87 24.71
CA GLU A 219 -50.09 82.71 25.56
C GLU A 219 -50.14 81.42 24.71
N GLU A 220 -50.86 81.45 23.58
CA GLU A 220 -50.86 80.37 22.59
C GLU A 220 -49.48 80.09 22.00
N LEU A 221 -48.67 81.14 21.72
CA LEU A 221 -47.29 81.00 21.29
C LEU A 221 -46.45 80.27 22.35
N THR A 222 -46.59 80.64 23.63
CA THR A 222 -45.85 79.97 24.70
C THR A 222 -46.28 78.51 24.89
N GLU A 223 -47.56 78.20 24.73
CA GLU A 223 -48.04 76.81 24.70
C GLU A 223 -47.52 76.04 23.48
N ALA A 224 -47.49 76.67 22.30
CA ALA A 224 -46.96 76.08 21.09
C ALA A 224 -45.44 75.85 21.21
N GLU A 225 -44.68 76.78 21.77
CA GLU A 225 -43.26 76.65 22.06
C GLU A 225 -42.99 75.50 23.04
N MET A 226 -43.81 75.35 24.08
CA MET A 226 -43.76 74.21 25.00
C MET A 226 -44.02 72.89 24.26
N ARG A 227 -45.08 72.81 23.43
CA ARG A 227 -45.40 71.61 22.63
C ARG A 227 -44.30 71.28 21.61
N VAL A 228 -43.70 72.28 20.97
CA VAL A 228 -42.56 72.13 20.06
C VAL A 228 -41.32 71.66 20.83
N GLY A 229 -41.10 72.17 22.04
CA GLY A 229 -40.06 71.71 22.95
C GLY A 229 -40.21 70.23 23.32
N GLU A 230 -41.42 69.80 23.67
CA GLU A 230 -41.73 68.40 23.95
C GLU A 230 -41.60 67.50 22.71
N ALA A 231 -42.04 67.97 21.54
CA ALA A 231 -41.89 67.26 20.28
C ALA A 231 -40.41 67.10 19.89
N ARG A 232 -39.61 68.16 20.03
CA ARG A 232 -38.14 68.10 19.86
C ARG A 232 -37.49 67.15 20.86
N GLY A 233 -37.90 67.15 22.12
CA GLY A 233 -37.41 66.21 23.13
C GLY A 233 -37.70 64.76 22.77
N LYS A 234 -38.90 64.46 22.28
CA LYS A 234 -39.27 63.12 21.77
C LYS A 234 -38.46 62.74 20.54
N GLN A 235 -38.23 63.67 19.62
CA GLN A 235 -37.42 63.44 18.42
C GLN A 235 -35.95 63.16 18.76
N ILE A 236 -35.33 63.95 19.64
CA ILE A 236 -33.95 63.73 20.10
C ILE A 236 -33.82 62.36 20.78
N ASN A 237 -34.79 61.97 21.63
CA ASN A 237 -34.79 60.65 22.26
C ASN A 237 -34.97 59.51 21.25
N ALA A 238 -35.77 59.71 20.19
CA ALA A 238 -35.93 58.73 19.12
C ALA A 238 -34.64 58.59 18.28
N GLU A 239 -34.00 59.70 17.93
CA GLU A 239 -32.71 59.73 17.21
C GLU A 239 -31.59 59.09 18.03
N GLN A 240 -31.53 59.35 19.34
CA GLN A 240 -30.57 58.70 20.25
C GLN A 240 -30.80 57.18 20.34
N ARG A 241 -32.06 56.72 20.42
CA ARG A 241 -32.37 55.28 20.38
C ARG A 241 -31.98 54.66 19.05
N GLN A 242 -32.26 55.34 17.93
CA GLN A 242 -31.86 54.89 16.61
C GLN A 242 -30.34 54.78 16.49
N GLN A 243 -29.60 55.79 16.95
CA GLN A 243 -28.14 55.75 16.98
C GLN A 243 -27.62 54.60 17.85
N TRP A 244 -28.21 54.39 19.03
CA TRP A 244 -27.83 53.28 19.91
C TRP A 244 -28.05 51.91 19.24
N CYS A 245 -29.22 51.68 18.63
CA CYS A 245 -29.49 50.45 17.88
C CYS A 245 -28.54 50.28 16.68
N LEU A 246 -28.19 51.36 15.98
CA LEU A 246 -27.22 51.32 14.89
C LEU A 246 -25.82 50.95 15.40
N THR A 247 -25.37 51.51 16.52
CA THR A 247 -24.08 51.15 17.12
C THR A 247 -24.05 49.70 17.60
N GLU A 248 -25.12 49.22 18.22
CA GLU A 248 -25.25 47.83 18.66
C GLU A 248 -25.25 46.87 17.46
N SER A 249 -25.99 47.20 16.39
CA SER A 249 -25.99 46.38 15.17
C SER A 249 -24.62 46.34 14.48
N ARG A 250 -23.89 47.46 14.45
CA ARG A 250 -22.53 47.52 13.90
C ARG A 250 -21.56 46.69 14.74
N GLN A 251 -21.70 46.72 16.06
CA GLN A 251 -20.91 45.88 16.97
C GLN A 251 -21.18 44.39 16.72
N MET A 252 -22.46 43.99 16.64
CA MET A 252 -22.86 42.61 16.33
C MET A 252 -22.31 42.13 14.98
N VAL A 253 -22.36 42.98 13.94
CA VAL A 253 -21.80 42.66 12.62
C VAL A 253 -20.27 42.54 12.69
N SER A 254 -19.60 43.40 13.46
CA SER A 254 -18.15 43.32 13.68
C SER A 254 -17.76 42.02 14.38
N ASP A 255 -18.45 41.67 15.47
CA ASP A 255 -18.19 40.46 16.25
C ASP A 255 -18.44 39.20 15.40
N ALA A 256 -19.51 39.18 14.60
CA ALA A 256 -19.78 38.09 13.66
C ALA A 256 -18.71 37.97 12.56
N ASN A 257 -18.15 39.09 12.09
CA ASN A 257 -17.07 39.07 11.12
C ASN A 257 -15.75 38.55 11.73
N ASP A 258 -15.45 38.90 12.98
CA ASP A 258 -14.31 38.36 13.72
C ASP A 258 -14.44 36.86 13.97
N GLU A 259 -15.63 36.37 14.30
CA GLU A 259 -15.94 34.95 14.39
C GLU A 259 -15.77 34.24 13.05
N LYS A 260 -16.25 34.83 11.94
CA LYS A 260 -16.05 34.31 10.59
C LYS A 260 -14.56 34.18 10.25
N ILE A 261 -13.74 35.18 10.60
CA ILE A 261 -12.28 35.15 10.39
C ILE A 261 -11.63 34.03 11.24
N LYS A 262 -12.04 33.86 12.50
CA LYS A 262 -11.56 32.77 13.37
C LYS A 262 -11.92 31.40 12.81
N MET A 263 -13.17 31.22 12.37
CA MET A 263 -13.63 29.97 11.76
C MET A 263 -12.90 29.67 10.44
N ALA A 264 -12.66 30.67 9.59
CA ALA A 264 -11.88 30.49 8.37
C ALA A 264 -10.43 30.06 8.67
N LYS A 265 -9.79 30.64 9.69
CA LYS A 265 -8.46 30.20 10.15
C LYS A 265 -8.48 28.77 10.66
N LEU A 266 -9.50 28.38 11.43
CA LEU A 266 -9.66 27.02 11.94
C LEU A 266 -9.85 26.01 10.79
N ILE A 267 -10.68 26.34 9.80
CA ILE A 267 -10.87 25.51 8.60
C ILE A 267 -9.54 25.33 7.88
N ASN A 268 -8.78 26.41 7.64
CA ASN A 268 -7.47 26.32 6.98
C ASN A 268 -6.48 25.43 7.77
N THR A 269 -6.48 25.50 9.09
CA THR A 269 -5.63 24.62 9.91
C THR A 269 -6.06 23.16 9.82
N LEU A 270 -7.37 22.87 9.86
CA LEU A 270 -7.90 21.52 9.74
C LEU A 270 -7.68 20.94 8.34
N GLU A 271 -7.80 21.74 7.27
CA GLU A 271 -7.47 21.31 5.92
C GLU A 271 -5.99 20.98 5.76
N ARG A 272 -5.10 21.76 6.38
CA ARG A 272 -3.66 21.47 6.39
C ARG A 272 -3.37 20.16 7.13
N GLU A 273 -3.97 19.97 8.30
CA GLU A 273 -3.85 18.71 9.06
C GLU A 273 -4.40 17.51 8.29
N LEU A 274 -5.52 17.68 7.57
CA LEU A 274 -6.08 16.65 6.70
C LEU A 274 -5.13 16.31 5.54
N ARG A 275 -4.52 17.32 4.90
CA ARG A 275 -3.51 17.11 3.84
C ARG A 275 -2.26 16.41 4.38
N GLU A 276 -1.79 16.80 5.56
CA GLU A 276 -0.67 16.13 6.23
C GLU A 276 -1.01 14.66 6.56
N ALA A 277 -2.19 14.40 7.14
CA ALA A 277 -2.66 13.06 7.48
C ALA A 277 -2.85 12.17 6.23
N THR A 278 -3.40 12.71 5.15
CA THR A 278 -3.56 11.98 3.88
C THR A 278 -2.21 11.66 3.25
N SER A 279 -1.26 12.60 3.24
CA SER A 279 0.11 12.34 2.77
C SER A 279 0.84 11.28 3.61
N ALA A 280 0.66 11.30 4.94
CA ALA A 280 1.23 10.30 5.83
C ALA A 280 0.62 8.90 5.60
N LEU A 281 -0.68 8.83 5.31
CA LEU A 281 -1.36 7.59 4.95
C LEU A 281 -0.87 7.06 3.60
N GLU A 282 -0.72 7.91 2.59
CA GLU A 282 -0.14 7.52 1.31
C GLU A 282 1.27 6.94 1.49
N LEU A 283 2.14 7.63 2.24
CA LEU A 283 3.47 7.13 2.58
C LEU A 283 3.40 5.76 3.28
N ALA A 284 2.56 5.62 4.31
CA ALA A 284 2.37 4.35 5.00
C ALA A 284 1.88 3.22 4.07
N THR A 285 0.98 3.52 3.13
CA THR A 285 0.52 2.53 2.15
C THR A 285 1.61 2.14 1.14
N THR A 286 2.46 3.08 0.71
CA THR A 286 3.60 2.78 -0.17
C THR A 286 4.65 1.94 0.54
N GLU A 287 4.96 2.25 1.81
CA GLU A 287 5.84 1.43 2.64
C GLU A 287 5.25 0.03 2.89
N GLY A 288 3.94 -0.06 3.13
CA GLY A 288 3.22 -1.34 3.25
C GLY A 288 3.40 -2.20 2.01
N LYS A 289 3.12 -1.64 0.82
CA LYS A 289 3.33 -2.33 -0.47
C LYS A 289 4.79 -2.76 -0.68
N ALA A 290 5.75 -1.92 -0.28
CA ALA A 290 7.18 -2.26 -0.39
C ALA A 290 7.57 -3.41 0.57
N ARG A 291 7.02 -3.42 1.78
CA ARG A 291 7.20 -4.53 2.74
C ARG A 291 6.58 -5.82 2.22
N ASP A 292 5.35 -5.77 1.70
CA ASP A 292 4.69 -6.94 1.11
C ASP A 292 5.47 -7.50 -0.08
N ALA A 293 5.99 -6.64 -0.97
CA ALA A 293 6.85 -7.05 -2.08
C ALA A 293 8.15 -7.73 -1.59
N ASN A 294 8.76 -7.22 -0.51
CA ASN A 294 9.92 -7.86 0.10
C ASN A 294 9.57 -9.21 0.75
N VAL A 295 8.42 -9.33 1.41
CA VAL A 295 7.94 -10.60 1.97
C VAL A 295 7.74 -11.63 0.86
N LEU A 296 7.10 -11.26 -0.25
CA LEU A 296 6.94 -12.14 -1.41
C LEU A 296 8.31 -12.58 -1.96
N LYS A 297 9.26 -11.67 -2.08
CA LYS A 297 10.62 -11.99 -2.51
C LYS A 297 11.35 -12.92 -1.55
N VAL A 298 11.15 -12.76 -0.23
CA VAL A 298 11.70 -13.68 0.77
C VAL A 298 11.08 -15.05 0.62
N LEU A 299 9.76 -15.16 0.45
CA LEU A 299 9.07 -16.43 0.20
C LEU A 299 9.58 -17.11 -1.08
N GLU A 300 9.78 -16.36 -2.16
CA GLU A 300 10.40 -16.88 -3.38
C GLU A 300 11.82 -17.42 -3.12
N LEU A 301 12.64 -16.67 -2.40
CA LEU A 301 13.99 -17.07 -2.04
C LEU A 301 13.98 -18.32 -1.13
N GLU A 302 13.07 -18.41 -0.17
CA GLU A 302 12.88 -19.60 0.67
C GLU A 302 12.49 -20.82 -0.17
N VAL A 303 11.55 -20.67 -1.10
CA VAL A 303 11.17 -21.73 -2.04
C VAL A 303 12.36 -22.16 -2.91
N THR A 304 13.18 -21.21 -3.41
CA THR A 304 14.38 -21.56 -4.17
C THR A 304 15.42 -22.28 -3.31
N ARG A 305 15.63 -21.83 -2.07
CA ARG A 305 16.52 -22.49 -1.10
C ARG A 305 16.05 -23.90 -0.78
N GLU A 306 14.76 -24.12 -0.59
CA GLU A 306 14.19 -25.46 -0.37
C GLU A 306 14.38 -26.37 -1.58
N ARG A 307 14.20 -25.84 -2.80
CA ARG A 307 14.50 -26.59 -4.03
C ARG A 307 15.99 -26.95 -4.13
N ASP A 308 16.89 -26.03 -3.80
CA ASP A 308 18.34 -26.27 -3.84
C ASP A 308 18.77 -27.25 -2.76
N LEU A 309 18.20 -27.17 -1.55
CA LEU A 309 18.38 -28.18 -0.50
C LEU A 309 17.83 -29.55 -0.96
N GLY A 310 16.70 -29.57 -1.66
CA GLY A 310 16.15 -30.77 -2.28
C GLY A 310 17.10 -31.39 -3.31
N ARG A 311 17.68 -30.57 -4.19
CA ARG A 311 18.70 -30.98 -5.18
C ARG A 311 19.96 -31.49 -4.51
N SER A 312 20.52 -30.74 -3.56
CA SER A 312 21.70 -31.14 -2.79
C SER A 312 21.47 -32.46 -2.03
N ARG A 313 20.29 -32.66 -1.43
CA ARG A 313 19.92 -33.94 -0.81
C ARG A 313 19.82 -35.08 -1.83
N ALA A 314 19.29 -34.83 -3.02
CA ALA A 314 19.22 -35.82 -4.09
C ALA A 314 20.63 -36.18 -4.61
N GLU A 315 21.51 -35.20 -4.78
CA GLU A 315 22.92 -35.41 -5.14
C GLU A 315 23.68 -36.17 -4.04
N MET A 316 23.50 -35.81 -2.77
CA MET A 316 24.08 -36.55 -1.65
C MET A 316 23.60 -38.01 -1.60
N LYS A 317 22.31 -38.26 -1.87
CA LYS A 317 21.79 -39.64 -2.01
C LYS A 317 22.45 -40.38 -3.17
N LYS A 318 22.63 -39.72 -4.32
CA LYS A 318 23.33 -40.29 -5.48
C LYS A 318 24.78 -40.67 -5.13
N HIS A 319 25.52 -39.77 -4.48
CA HIS A 319 26.87 -40.04 -4.02
C HIS A 319 26.93 -41.11 -2.93
N LEU A 320 25.94 -41.20 -2.04
CA LEU A 320 25.86 -42.29 -1.07
C LEU A 320 25.70 -43.64 -1.77
N VAL A 321 24.83 -43.72 -2.79
CA VAL A 321 24.65 -44.93 -3.61
C VAL A 321 25.93 -45.26 -4.38
N GLU A 322 26.61 -44.27 -4.96
CA GLU A 322 27.91 -44.46 -5.63
C GLU A 322 28.98 -44.94 -4.66
N ASN A 323 29.07 -44.37 -3.46
CA ASN A 323 29.99 -44.79 -2.40
C ASN A 323 29.69 -46.20 -1.89
N GLN A 324 28.41 -46.59 -1.79
CA GLN A 324 28.04 -47.97 -1.48
C GLN A 324 28.50 -48.94 -2.57
N LYS A 325 28.34 -48.57 -3.85
CA LYS A 325 28.86 -49.35 -4.99
C LYS A 325 30.39 -49.44 -4.96
N LEU A 326 31.08 -48.34 -4.68
CA LEU A 326 32.54 -48.31 -4.52
C LEU A 326 32.98 -49.17 -3.33
N ALA A 327 32.30 -49.11 -2.20
CA ALA A 327 32.59 -49.96 -1.04
C ALA A 327 32.42 -51.45 -1.36
N GLN A 328 31.37 -51.81 -2.10
CA GLN A 328 31.18 -53.19 -2.61
C GLN A 328 32.31 -53.60 -3.57
N GLN A 329 32.74 -52.70 -4.46
CA GLN A 329 33.88 -52.94 -5.34
C GLN A 329 35.18 -53.11 -4.54
N VAL A 330 35.45 -52.25 -3.55
CA VAL A 330 36.62 -52.37 -2.66
C VAL A 330 36.57 -53.70 -1.89
N HIS A 331 35.40 -54.12 -1.41
CA HIS A 331 35.24 -55.41 -0.75
C HIS A 331 35.53 -56.58 -1.70
N SER A 332 35.04 -56.51 -2.95
CA SER A 332 35.33 -57.51 -3.98
C SER A 332 36.82 -57.55 -4.36
N LEU A 333 37.48 -56.39 -4.46
CA LEU A 333 38.92 -56.29 -4.69
C LEU A 333 39.70 -56.82 -3.49
N GLY A 334 39.25 -56.56 -2.27
CA GLY A 334 39.81 -57.15 -1.05
C GLY A 334 39.73 -58.68 -1.07
N ALA A 335 38.59 -59.26 -1.47
CA ALA A 335 38.43 -60.70 -1.63
C ALA A 335 39.37 -61.28 -2.71
N VAL A 336 39.51 -60.60 -3.85
CA VAL A 336 40.47 -60.97 -4.90
C VAL A 336 41.90 -60.90 -4.40
N ASN A 337 42.25 -59.87 -3.63
CA ASN A 337 43.60 -59.68 -3.10
C ASN A 337 43.94 -60.75 -2.03
N ILE A 338 42.96 -61.15 -1.22
CA ILE A 338 43.07 -62.29 -0.30
C ILE A 338 43.29 -63.58 -1.09
N ALA A 339 42.50 -63.84 -2.13
CA ALA A 339 42.67 -65.00 -3.00
C ALA A 339 44.06 -65.02 -3.68
N LEU A 340 44.55 -63.86 -4.13
CA LEU A 340 45.90 -63.71 -4.69
C LEU A 340 46.99 -63.96 -3.64
N ALA A 341 46.79 -63.49 -2.41
CA ALA A 341 47.72 -63.74 -1.30
C ALA A 341 47.77 -65.23 -0.93
N HIS A 342 46.63 -65.92 -0.93
CA HIS A 342 46.56 -67.38 -0.77
C HIS A 342 47.28 -68.10 -1.91
N HIS A 343 47.01 -67.76 -3.17
CA HIS A 343 47.70 -68.35 -4.31
C HIS A 343 49.22 -68.11 -4.26
N LYS A 344 49.68 -66.92 -3.84
CA LYS A 344 51.11 -66.63 -3.63
C LYS A 344 51.68 -67.48 -2.49
N ARG A 345 50.94 -67.66 -1.39
CA ARG A 345 51.35 -68.54 -0.28
C ARG A 345 51.47 -69.99 -0.74
N ASP A 346 50.51 -70.48 -1.50
CA ASP A 346 50.49 -71.86 -2.00
C ASP A 346 51.60 -72.08 -3.02
N ALA A 347 51.86 -71.11 -3.90
CA ALA A 347 53.00 -71.14 -4.81
C ALA A 347 54.35 -71.12 -4.06
N LEU A 348 54.48 -70.31 -3.00
CA LEU A 348 55.68 -70.30 -2.14
C LEU A 348 55.83 -71.61 -1.37
N ALA A 349 54.74 -72.21 -0.88
CA ALA A 349 54.76 -73.52 -0.23
C ALA A 349 55.21 -74.61 -1.20
N ALA A 350 54.68 -74.61 -2.43
CA ALA A 350 55.10 -75.52 -3.49
C ALA A 350 56.59 -75.34 -3.84
N LEU A 351 57.07 -74.10 -3.96
CA LEU A 351 58.50 -73.80 -4.17
C LEU A 351 59.36 -74.32 -3.00
N ASN A 352 58.90 -74.14 -1.76
CA ASN A 352 59.63 -74.60 -0.58
C ASN A 352 59.72 -76.14 -0.54
N THR A 353 58.66 -76.85 -0.98
CA THR A 353 58.72 -78.31 -1.14
C THR A 353 59.69 -78.75 -2.25
N GLN A 354 59.85 -77.97 -3.32
CA GLN A 354 60.88 -78.22 -4.33
C GLN A 354 62.30 -77.98 -3.79
N VAL A 355 62.50 -76.91 -3.01
CA VAL A 355 63.79 -76.62 -2.36
C VAL A 355 64.16 -77.70 -1.34
N GLU A 356 63.21 -78.17 -0.54
CA GLU A 356 63.37 -79.32 0.36
C GLU A 356 63.78 -80.60 -0.40
N ARG A 357 63.15 -80.89 -1.54
CA ARG A 357 63.56 -82.00 -2.42
C ARG A 357 64.97 -81.81 -2.96
N GLY A 358 65.34 -80.59 -3.35
CA GLY A 358 66.70 -80.23 -3.77
C GLY A 358 67.75 -80.49 -2.68
N LYS A 359 67.48 -80.07 -1.43
CA LYS A 359 68.37 -80.33 -0.28
C LYS A 359 68.52 -81.83 0.02
N ARG A 360 67.46 -82.62 -0.12
CA ARG A 360 67.52 -84.09 0.06
C ARG A 360 68.41 -84.75 -1.00
N LEU A 361 68.35 -84.27 -2.24
CA LEU A 361 69.23 -84.73 -3.31
C LEU A 361 70.69 -84.31 -3.05
N GLU A 362 70.92 -83.10 -2.55
CA GLU A 362 72.26 -82.63 -2.16
C GLU A 362 72.86 -83.47 -1.01
N HIS A 363 72.06 -83.82 0.01
CA HIS A 363 72.48 -84.73 1.07
C HIS A 363 72.72 -86.17 0.58
N ALA A 364 71.98 -86.64 -0.42
CA ALA A 364 72.24 -87.92 -1.08
C ALA A 364 73.58 -87.90 -1.86
N ALA A 365 73.86 -86.81 -2.57
CA ALA A 365 75.13 -86.62 -3.28
C ALA A 365 76.33 -86.57 -2.31
N LYS A 366 76.21 -85.85 -1.19
CA LYS A 366 77.26 -85.81 -0.13
C LYS A 366 77.52 -87.17 0.53
N ARG A 367 76.51 -88.05 0.60
CA ARG A 367 76.69 -89.44 1.08
C ARG A 367 77.41 -90.30 0.05
N CYS A 368 77.12 -90.16 -1.23
CA CYS A 368 77.84 -90.87 -2.30
C CYS A 368 79.32 -90.46 -2.36
N ALA A 369 79.61 -89.16 -2.29
CA ALA A 369 81.00 -88.66 -2.24
C ALA A 369 81.80 -89.19 -1.04
N ARG A 370 81.14 -89.42 0.10
CA ARG A 370 81.78 -90.00 1.30
C ARG A 370 82.07 -91.49 1.14
N VAL A 371 81.24 -92.23 0.40
CA VAL A 371 81.47 -93.64 0.04
C VAL A 371 82.63 -93.75 -0.96
N GLU A 372 82.70 -92.87 -1.97
CA GLU A 372 83.80 -92.82 -2.94
C GLU A 372 85.16 -92.55 -2.26
N GLN A 373 85.21 -91.63 -1.29
CA GLN A 373 86.41 -91.38 -0.49
C GLN A 373 86.83 -92.60 0.35
N HIS A 374 85.87 -93.37 0.88
CA HIS A 374 86.15 -94.57 1.66
C HIS A 374 86.64 -95.74 0.79
N CYS A 375 86.17 -95.85 -0.45
CA CYS A 375 86.67 -96.81 -1.44
C CYS A 375 88.09 -96.47 -1.92
N ALA A 376 88.41 -95.19 -2.11
CA ALA A 376 89.77 -94.75 -2.46
C ALA A 376 90.78 -95.06 -1.34
N TYR A 377 90.38 -94.92 -0.08
CA TYR A 377 91.22 -95.25 1.08
C TYR A 377 91.53 -96.75 1.18
N LEU A 378 90.54 -97.62 0.92
CA LEU A 378 90.73 -99.07 0.92
C LEU A 378 91.61 -99.55 -0.24
N GLN A 379 91.57 -98.89 -1.40
CA GLN A 379 92.46 -99.19 -2.52
C GLN A 379 93.92 -98.80 -2.22
N HIS A 380 94.15 -97.74 -1.45
CA HIS A 380 95.50 -97.35 -1.00
C HIS A 380 96.08 -98.35 0.02
N ASP A 381 95.30 -98.78 1.03
CA ASP A 381 95.75 -99.74 2.05
C ASP A 381 96.05 -101.13 1.45
N LEU A 382 95.29 -101.55 0.43
CA LEU A 382 95.56 -102.78 -0.31
C LEU A 382 96.86 -102.68 -1.13
N ALA A 383 97.14 -101.53 -1.75
CA ALA A 383 98.38 -101.29 -2.50
C ALA A 383 99.61 -101.25 -1.59
N GLU A 384 99.51 -100.66 -0.39
CA GLU A 384 100.59 -100.65 0.62
C GLU A 384 100.90 -102.04 1.17
N LYS A 385 99.88 -102.85 1.50
CA LYS A 385 100.08 -104.24 1.96
C LYS A 385 100.68 -105.13 0.87
N THR A 386 100.31 -104.91 -0.39
CA THR A 386 100.88 -105.64 -1.53
C THR A 386 102.35 -105.25 -1.77
N ARG A 387 102.72 -103.99 -1.55
CA ARG A 387 104.11 -103.50 -1.61
C ARG A 387 104.98 -104.08 -0.49
N ILE A 388 104.46 -104.20 0.73
CA ILE A 388 105.16 -104.84 1.87
C ILE A 388 105.43 -106.33 1.59
N LEU A 389 104.44 -107.05 1.05
CA LEU A 389 104.59 -108.46 0.67
C LEU A 389 105.59 -108.68 -0.49
N LEU A 390 105.68 -107.75 -1.44
CA LEU A 390 106.66 -107.79 -2.53
C LEU A 390 108.09 -107.54 -2.04
N MET A 391 108.28 -106.65 -1.07
CA MET A 391 109.60 -106.42 -0.47
C MET A 391 110.06 -107.59 0.42
N ALA A 392 109.16 -108.27 1.13
CA ALA A 392 109.48 -109.47 1.90
C ALA A 392 109.95 -110.65 1.01
N LYS A 393 109.42 -110.76 -0.22
CA LYS A 393 109.78 -111.82 -1.19
C LYS A 393 111.16 -111.62 -1.84
N GLN A 394 111.65 -110.37 -1.94
CA GLN A 394 112.96 -110.05 -2.52
C GLN A 394 114.11 -110.19 -1.51
N ALA A 395 113.83 -110.25 -0.20
CA ALA A 395 114.83 -110.33 0.86
C ALA A 395 115.20 -111.76 1.31
N GLY A 396 114.60 -112.81 0.72
CA GLY A 396 114.97 -114.20 1.03
C GLY A 396 114.70 -114.63 2.48
N VAL A 397 113.81 -113.93 3.19
CA VAL A 397 113.47 -114.19 4.59
C VAL A 397 112.28 -115.17 4.66
N PRO A 398 112.41 -116.33 5.33
CA PRO A 398 111.32 -117.29 5.48
C PRO A 398 110.16 -116.70 6.30
N ILE A 399 108.95 -116.73 5.70
CA ILE A 399 107.66 -116.12 6.09
C ILE A 399 107.08 -116.66 7.42
N GLN A 400 107.83 -117.48 8.15
CA GLN A 400 107.39 -118.12 9.40
C GLN A 400 107.74 -117.32 10.67
N LYS A 401 108.38 -116.14 10.57
CA LYS A 401 108.75 -115.28 11.73
C LYS A 401 108.14 -113.86 11.73
N MET A 402 107.30 -113.52 10.75
CA MET A 402 106.57 -112.23 10.70
C MET A 402 105.10 -112.33 11.14
N LEU A 403 104.62 -113.55 11.47
CA LEU A 403 103.23 -113.83 11.82
C LEU A 403 102.98 -114.01 13.33
N ASP A 404 104.00 -113.89 14.19
CA ASP A 404 103.87 -114.15 15.64
C ASP A 404 104.03 -112.93 16.57
N ASP A 405 104.41 -111.74 16.07
CA ASP A 405 104.30 -110.47 16.84
C ASP A 405 103.17 -109.54 16.33
N GLU A 406 102.38 -110.00 15.33
CA GLU A 406 101.02 -109.50 15.06
C GLU A 406 100.00 -110.11 16.05
N ARG A 407 100.35 -110.13 17.34
CA ARG A 407 99.45 -110.45 18.46
C ARG A 407 99.53 -109.39 19.57
N VAL A 408 99.41 -108.13 19.18
CA VAL A 408 98.54 -107.16 19.89
C VAL A 408 97.43 -106.78 18.92
N THR A 409 96.63 -107.80 18.59
CA THR A 409 95.45 -107.72 17.74
C THR A 409 94.29 -107.09 18.50
N SER A 410 93.61 -106.18 17.79
CA SER A 410 92.16 -105.99 17.83
C SER A 410 91.53 -105.52 19.15
N GLY A 411 91.75 -104.24 19.45
CA GLY A 411 90.78 -103.41 20.19
C GLY A 411 89.83 -102.68 19.23
N LEU A 412 89.10 -103.42 18.40
CA LEU A 412 87.98 -102.90 17.61
C LEU A 412 86.75 -102.82 18.53
N THR A 413 86.60 -101.73 19.26
CA THR A 413 85.30 -101.35 19.81
C THR A 413 84.45 -100.77 18.66
N LEU A 414 83.69 -101.65 18.00
CA LEU A 414 82.43 -101.26 17.39
C LEU A 414 81.50 -100.82 18.53
N GLN A 415 81.45 -99.51 18.79
CA GLN A 415 80.38 -98.89 19.57
C GLN A 415 79.52 -97.98 18.68
N PRO A 416 78.21 -97.93 18.96
CA PRO A 416 77.17 -97.70 17.97
C PRO A 416 77.08 -96.24 17.54
N LEU A 417 76.71 -96.03 16.27
CA LEU A 417 76.07 -94.81 15.81
C LEU A 417 74.84 -94.55 16.68
N SER A 418 75.01 -93.71 17.69
CA SER A 418 73.90 -93.04 18.37
C SER A 418 73.22 -92.13 17.34
N LEU A 419 72.20 -92.68 16.69
CA LEU A 419 71.06 -91.94 16.15
C LEU A 419 70.46 -91.14 17.30
N HIS A 420 70.97 -89.94 17.53
CA HIS A 420 70.25 -88.92 18.27
C HIS A 420 69.13 -88.44 17.36
N LEU A 421 68.02 -89.18 17.40
CA LEU A 421 66.71 -88.70 17.01
C LEU A 421 66.32 -87.62 18.00
N ASP A 422 66.57 -86.36 17.64
CA ASP A 422 65.89 -85.25 18.30
C ASP A 422 64.38 -85.41 18.06
N PRO A 423 63.54 -85.42 19.11
CA PRO A 423 62.10 -85.46 18.94
C PRO A 423 61.60 -84.16 18.29
N PRO A 424 60.58 -84.21 17.41
CA PRO A 424 60.00 -83.02 16.85
C PRO A 424 59.28 -82.24 17.96
N SER A 425 59.80 -81.07 18.29
CA SER A 425 59.11 -80.05 19.08
C SER A 425 57.96 -79.44 18.26
N PHE A 426 56.88 -80.21 18.11
CA PHE A 426 55.56 -79.63 17.89
C PHE A 426 55.08 -79.11 19.24
N LEU A 427 55.10 -77.79 19.40
CA LEU A 427 54.13 -76.94 20.11
C LEU A 427 54.77 -75.54 20.24
N ARG A 428 54.64 -74.73 19.19
CA ARG A 428 54.70 -73.28 19.35
C ARG A 428 53.27 -72.76 19.24
N ALA A 429 52.66 -72.59 20.41
CA ALA A 429 51.47 -71.81 20.58
C ALA A 429 51.67 -70.44 19.92
N SER A 430 50.73 -70.08 19.07
CA SER A 430 50.55 -68.73 18.56
C SER A 430 50.11 -67.86 19.74
N SER A 431 51.04 -67.15 20.36
CA SER A 431 50.71 -65.92 21.08
C SER A 431 50.84 -64.78 20.08
N ALA A 432 49.70 -64.20 19.74
CA ALA A 432 49.61 -62.96 18.98
C ALA A 432 50.28 -61.81 19.74
N PRO A 433 51.05 -60.96 19.04
CA PRO A 433 50.95 -59.52 19.17
C PRO A 433 50.44 -58.95 17.83
N PRO A 434 49.76 -57.78 17.76
CA PRO A 434 50.09 -56.56 18.49
C PRO A 434 48.83 -55.89 19.13
N GLY A 435 48.90 -54.93 20.04
CA GLY A 435 49.80 -53.77 20.03
C GLY A 435 49.21 -52.67 19.15
N GLY A 436 48.43 -51.75 19.77
CA GLY A 436 48.59 -50.33 19.51
C GLY A 436 47.61 -49.60 18.57
N ARG A 437 46.81 -48.74 19.22
CA ARG A 437 46.74 -47.27 19.00
C ARG A 437 46.10 -46.69 17.73
N GLY A 438 45.23 -45.70 17.99
CA GLY A 438 44.79 -44.61 17.09
C GLY A 438 43.27 -44.55 17.01
N GLY A 439 42.58 -43.70 17.77
CA GLY A 439 42.26 -42.30 17.39
C GLY A 439 40.84 -42.32 16.77
N GLY A 440 39.82 -41.61 17.26
CA GLY A 440 39.80 -40.21 17.64
C GLY A 440 39.26 -39.39 16.46
N GLY A 441 37.99 -38.96 16.54
CA GLY A 441 37.44 -37.78 15.84
C GLY A 441 36.92 -37.98 14.41
N GLY A 442 35.65 -37.59 14.20
CA GLY A 442 34.96 -37.49 12.91
C GLY A 442 33.46 -37.61 13.09
#